data_AF-A0A7D3WUR5-F1
#
_entry.id   AF-A0A7D3WUR5-F1
#
_cell.length_a   1.000
_cell.length_b   1.000
_cell.length_c   1.000
_cell.angle_alpha   90.00
_cell.angle_beta   90.00
_cell.angle_gamma   90.00
#
_symmetry.space_group_name_H-M   'P 1'
#
loop_
_entity.id
_entity.type
_entity.pdbx_description
1 polymer ?
#
loop_
_entity_poly.entity_id
_entity_poly.type
_entity_poly.pdbx_seq_one_letter_code
_entity_poly.pdbx_strand_id
1 'polypeptide(L)' 'MAGRDFLRTEPEVVGHTYQVLDALGRVAGQGTVGADGLDVSALRAGQYTLLLTSPTQERSSRHFTKQ' A
#
# COMPACT_ATOMS: atom_id res chain seq x y z
N MET A 1 10.04 -6.72 20.08
CA MET A 1 9.59 -5.41 19.57
C MET A 1 9.08 -5.63 18.17
N ALA A 2 7.77 -5.71 17.97
CA ALA A 2 7.18 -6.00 16.66
C ALA A 2 7.34 -4.78 15.74
N GLY A 3 8.12 -4.95 14.68
CA GLY A 3 8.26 -3.96 13.61
C GLY A 3 6.87 -3.67 13.04
N ARG A 4 6.43 -2.42 13.16
CA ARG A 4 5.12 -1.99 12.68
C ARG A 4 5.28 -1.75 11.20
N ASP A 5 5.02 -2.77 10.38
CA ASP A 5 5.00 -2.71 8.92
C ASP A 5 3.77 -1.91 8.45
N PHE A 6 3.67 -0.66 8.89
CA PHE A 6 2.68 0.30 8.47
C PHE A 6 3.36 1.25 7.50
N LEU A 7 2.87 1.27 6.26
CA LEU A 7 3.23 2.33 5.34
C LEU A 7 2.51 3.59 5.82
N ARG A 8 3.29 4.54 6.36
CA ARG A 8 2.77 5.86 6.72
C ARG A 8 2.25 6.51 5.44
N THR A 9 0.95 6.70 5.39
CA THR A 9 0.31 7.43 4.30
C THR A 9 0.14 8.88 4.71
N GLU A 10 0.39 9.79 3.78
CA GLU A 10 0.05 11.20 3.96
C GLU A 10 -1.47 11.34 4.18
N PRO A 11 -1.94 12.31 4.99
CA PRO A 11 -3.37 12.52 5.19
C PRO A 11 -4.13 12.81 3.88
N GLU A 12 -3.44 13.32 2.86
CA GLU A 12 -3.98 13.58 1.51
C GLU A 12 -4.50 12.31 0.82
N VAL A 13 -3.90 11.15 1.08
CA VAL A 13 -4.30 9.90 0.43
C VAL A 13 -5.34 9.11 1.22
N VAL A 14 -5.83 9.62 2.35
CA VAL A 14 -6.91 8.98 3.12
C VAL A 14 -8.16 8.92 2.25
N GLY A 15 -8.84 7.76 2.25
CA GLY A 15 -10.00 7.51 1.40
C GLY A 15 -9.66 7.16 -0.06
N HIS A 16 -8.38 7.18 -0.45
CA HIS A 16 -7.96 6.63 -1.75
C HIS A 16 -8.08 5.11 -1.74
N THR A 17 -8.34 4.52 -2.90
CA THR A 17 -8.24 3.06 -3.04
C THR A 17 -6.78 2.68 -3.28
N TYR A 18 -6.37 1.54 -2.75
CA TYR A 18 -5.04 1.01 -2.95
C TYR A 18 -5.07 -0.39 -3.53
N GLN A 19 -4.06 -0.72 -4.31
CA GLN A 19 -3.70 -2.08 -4.72
C GLN A 19 -2.22 -2.29 -4.45
N VAL A 20 -1.90 -3.38 -3.78
CA VAL A 20 -0.53 -3.86 -3.60
C VAL A 20 -0.30 -4.99 -4.59
N LEU A 21 0.67 -4.81 -5.47
CA LEU A 21 1.12 -5.80 -6.44
C LEU A 21 2.46 -6.40 -5.96
N ASP A 22 2.61 -7.71 -6.07
CA ASP A 22 3.89 -8.37 -5.87
C ASP A 22 4.86 -8.09 -7.04
N ALA A 23 6.10 -8.58 -6.94
CA ALA A 23 7.12 -8.44 -7.98
C ALA A 23 6.73 -9.08 -9.33
N LEU A 24 5.74 -9.97 -9.34
CA LEU A 24 5.19 -10.63 -10.54
C LEU A 24 3.97 -9.86 -11.11
N GLY A 25 3.56 -8.75 -10.48
CA GLY A 25 2.40 -7.96 -10.86
C GLY A 25 1.06 -8.55 -10.39
N ARG A 26 1.05 -9.49 -9.44
CA ARG A 26 -0.17 -10.08 -8.88
C ARG A 26 -0.65 -9.27 -7.69
N VAL A 27 -1.97 -9.07 -7.57
CA VAL A 27 -2.56 -8.38 -6.42
C VAL A 27 -2.36 -9.20 -5.16
N ALA A 28 -1.50 -8.70 -4.27
CA ALA A 28 -1.25 -9.25 -2.95
C ALA A 28 -2.20 -8.65 -1.89
N GLY A 29 -2.74 -7.46 -2.14
CA GLY A 29 -3.72 -6.82 -1.27
C GLY A 29 -4.41 -5.65 -1.96
N GLN A 30 -5.62 -5.31 -1.53
CA GLN A 30 -6.34 -4.13 -2.03
C GLN A 30 -7.34 -3.63 -0.99
N GLY A 31 -7.69 -2.35 -1.07
CA GLY A 31 -8.67 -1.77 -0.16
C GLY A 31 -8.72 -0.25 -0.25
N THR A 32 -9.10 0.39 0.86
CA THR A 32 -9.11 1.84 1.02
C THR A 32 -8.10 2.25 2.07
N VAL A 33 -7.38 3.33 1.81
CA VAL A 33 -6.40 3.90 2.75
C VAL A 33 -7.14 4.50 3.94
N GLY A 34 -6.85 3.98 5.14
CA GLY A 34 -7.36 4.50 6.40
C GLY A 34 -6.53 5.67 6.92
N ALA A 35 -7.03 6.38 7.93
CA ALA A 35 -6.32 7.48 8.58
C ALA A 35 -5.02 7.03 9.28
N ASP A 36 -4.97 5.76 9.71
CA ASP A 36 -3.81 5.17 10.38
C ASP A 36 -2.74 4.63 9.42
N GLY A 37 -2.99 4.70 8.11
CA GLY A 37 -2.10 4.18 7.08
C GLY A 37 -2.54 2.85 6.49
N LEU A 38 -1.58 2.19 5.84
CA LEU A 38 -1.77 0.90 5.19
C LEU A 38 -1.04 -0.20 5.94
N ASP A 39 -1.78 -1.21 6.39
CA ASP A 39 -1.23 -2.42 7.00
C ASP A 39 -0.73 -3.38 5.92
N VAL A 40 0.59 -3.63 5.91
CA VAL A 40 1.24 -4.58 5.01
C VAL A 40 1.88 -5.75 5.76
N SER A 41 1.53 -5.95 7.03
CA SER A 41 2.10 -7.01 7.88
C SER A 41 1.79 -8.42 7.38
N ALA A 42 0.67 -8.61 6.67
CA ALA A 42 0.29 -9.88 6.06
C ALA A 42 1.14 -10.25 4.83
N LEU A 43 1.91 -9.32 4.27
CA LEU A 43 2.74 -9.56 3.11
C LEU A 43 4.01 -10.33 3.48
N ARG A 44 4.41 -11.25 2.61
CA ARG A 44 5.71 -11.93 2.73
C ARG A 44 6.84 -10.95 2.42
N ALA A 45 8.03 -11.20 2.94
CA ALA A 45 9.22 -10.45 2.53
C ALA A 45 9.40 -10.52 1.00
N GLY A 46 9.70 -9.39 0.38
CA GLY A 46 9.75 -9.24 -1.07
C GLY A 46 9.52 -7.81 -1.55
N GLN A 47 9.66 -7.59 -2.86
CA GLN A 47 9.38 -6.31 -3.49
C GLN A 47 7.89 -6.21 -3.86
N TYR A 48 7.31 -5.04 -3.58
CA TYR A 48 5.92 -4.73 -3.88
C TYR A 48 5.78 -3.36 -4.53
N THR A 49 4.70 -3.22 -5.30
CA THR A 49 4.26 -1.95 -5.88
C THR A 49 2.89 -1.61 -5.30
N LEU A 50 2.82 -0.50 -4.57
CA LEU A 50 1.58 0.10 -4.11
C LEU A 50 1.06 1.06 -5.19
N LEU A 51 -0.10 0.75 -5.75
CA LEU A 51 -0.89 1.63 -6.59
C LEU A 51 -1.95 2.31 -5.72
N LEU A 52 -1.97 3.64 -5.73
CA LEU A 52 -2.97 4.46 -5.09
C LEU A 52 -3.83 5.09 -6.18
N THR A 53 -5.15 4.98 -6.07
CA THR A 53 -6.10 5.62 -6.98
C THR A 53 -7.00 6.55 -6.19
N SER A 54 -6.92 7.83 -6.53
CA SER A 54 -7.75 8.87 -5.93
C SER A 54 -9.20 8.77 -6.40
N PRO A 55 -10.15 9.37 -5.65
CA PRO A 55 -11.52 9.52 -6.11
C PRO A 55 -11.63 10.34 -7.41
N THR A 56 -10.66 11.23 -7.65
CA THR A 56 -10.53 12.05 -8.87
C THR A 56 -9.79 11.33 -10.00
N GLN A 57 -9.54 10.01 -9.87
CA GLN A 57 -8.83 9.15 -10.81
C GLN A 57 -7.33 9.43 -10.98
N GLU A 58 -6.71 10.19 -10.07
CA GLU A 58 -5.26 10.33 -10.01
C GLU A 58 -4.63 9.03 -9.52
N ARG A 59 -3.68 8.49 -10.30
CA ARG A 59 -3.01 7.23 -9.97
C ARG A 59 -1.57 7.49 -9.59
N SER A 60 -1.20 7.14 -8.37
CA SER A 60 0.19 7.20 -7.89
C SER A 60 0.72 5.78 -7.72
N SER A 61 1.96 5.52 -8.13
CA SER A 61 2.63 4.25 -7.87
C SER A 61 3.81 4.46 -6.93
N ARG A 62 3.99 3.56 -5.96
CA ARG A 62 5.08 3.58 -4.99
C ARG A 62 5.66 2.18 -4.88
N HIS A 63 6.97 2.05 -4.98
CA HIS A 63 7.66 0.78 -4.76
C HIS A 63 8.17 0.71 -3.33
N PHE A 64 8.02 -0.45 -2.70
CA PHE A 64 8.57 -0.71 -1.38
C PHE A 64 9.02 -2.17 -1.29
N THR A 65 9.96 -2.42 -0.38
CA THR A 65 10.44 -3.78 -0.10
C THR A 65 10.04 -4.13 1.32
N LYS A 66 9.30 -5.23 1.47
CA LYS A 66 9.06 -5.85 2.76
C LYS A 66 10.30 -6.65 3.14
N GLN A 67 10.91 -6.30 4.27
CA GLN A 67 12.01 -7.06 4.88
C GLN A 67 11.48 -8.05 5.92
#